data_AF-A0A356T9Y6-F1
#
_entry.id   AF-A0A356T9Y6-F1
#
_cell.length_a   1.000
_cell.length_b   1.000
_cell.length_c   1.000
_cell.angle_alpha   90.00
_cell.angle_beta   90.00
_cell.angle_gamma   90.00
#
_symmetry.space_group_name_H-M   'P 1'
#
loop_
_entity.id
_entity.type
_entity.pdbx_description
1 polymer ?
#
loop_
_entity_poly.entity_id
_entity_poly.type
_entity_poly.pdbx_seq_one_letter_code
_entity_poly.pdbx_strand_id
1 'polypeptide(L)'
;MYDRRGLPIFDDIAAVDSNLGRQTALTGRYRGTMRAATRDLRGMINRGEMSAGRFTPAQLRAIRGGRAQTPGYTWHHHQNIGRMQLVPREAAQRSQSRGWVGALSPLVGQGSSR
;
A
#
# COMPACT_ATOMS: atom_id res chain seq x y z
N MET A 1 7.30 14.43 2.40
CA MET A 1 8.11 15.01 3.50
C MET A 1 8.84 13.87 4.23
N TYR A 2 9.83 14.10 5.11
CA TYR A 2 10.44 13.05 5.94
C TYR A 2 10.31 13.39 7.42
N ASP A 3 10.19 12.40 8.31
CA ASP A 3 10.13 12.61 9.76
C ASP A 3 11.52 12.93 10.36
N ARG A 4 11.57 13.15 11.68
CA ARG A 4 12.84 13.43 12.40
C ARG A 4 13.84 12.27 12.37
N ARG A 5 13.45 11.10 11.86
CA ARG A 5 14.27 9.90 11.67
C ARG A 5 14.62 9.68 10.20
N GLY A 6 14.24 10.60 9.30
CA GLY A 6 14.47 10.49 7.87
C GLY A 6 13.54 9.53 7.14
N LEU A 7 12.39 9.16 7.75
CA LEU A 7 11.42 8.26 7.15
C LEU A 7 10.38 9.03 6.32
N PRO A 8 9.98 8.53 5.13
CA PRO A 8 8.98 9.22 4.31
C PRO A 8 7.65 9.34 5.05
N ILE A 9 7.19 10.58 5.25
CA ILE A 9 5.82 10.87 5.66
C ILE A 9 5.01 11.06 4.36
N PHE A 10 4.03 10.19 4.18
CA PHE A 10 3.09 10.25 3.06
C PHE A 10 1.71 10.78 3.48
N ASP A 11 1.54 11.25 4.71
CA ASP A 11 0.26 11.77 5.21
C ASP A 11 -0.29 12.92 4.33
N ASP A 12 0.59 13.64 3.62
CA ASP A 12 0.25 14.71 2.67
C ASP A 12 -0.25 14.21 1.31
N ILE A 13 0.04 12.95 0.93
CA ILE A 13 -0.27 12.38 -0.39
C ILE A 13 -1.02 11.04 -0.35
N ALA A 14 -1.28 10.51 0.84
CA ALA A 14 -2.00 9.26 1.01
C ALA A 14 -3.46 9.43 0.57
N ALA A 15 -3.91 8.57 -0.34
CA ALA A 15 -5.30 8.57 -0.77
C ALA A 15 -6.21 7.98 0.31
N VAL A 16 -5.70 7.01 1.08
CA VAL A 16 -6.41 6.21 2.07
C VAL A 16 -5.46 5.74 3.16
N ASP A 17 -5.93 5.76 4.41
CA ASP A 17 -5.35 5.04 5.55
C ASP A 17 -6.17 3.79 5.88
N SER A 18 -5.51 2.68 6.17
CA SER A 18 -6.12 1.42 6.61
C SER A 18 -5.43 0.91 7.87
N ASN A 19 -6.18 0.26 8.77
CA ASN A 19 -5.64 -0.35 9.98
C ASN A 19 -5.92 -1.85 10.02
N LEU A 20 -4.87 -2.67 9.89
CA LEU A 20 -4.97 -4.13 9.82
C LEU A 20 -5.08 -4.80 11.20
N GLY A 21 -4.90 -4.06 12.30
CA GLY A 21 -4.68 -4.63 13.61
C GLY A 21 -3.28 -5.26 13.76
N ARG A 22 -2.76 -5.26 14.99
CA ARG A 22 -1.36 -5.64 15.29
C ARG A 22 -1.01 -7.07 14.87
N GLN A 23 -1.91 -8.03 15.10
CA GLN A 23 -1.64 -9.44 14.80
C GLN A 23 -1.47 -9.69 13.30
N THR A 24 -2.34 -9.13 12.47
CA THR A 24 -2.28 -9.26 11.01
C THR A 24 -1.04 -8.55 10.45
N ALA A 25 -0.64 -7.44 11.05
CA ALA A 25 0.56 -6.70 10.66
C ALA A 25 1.86 -7.46 10.96
N LEU A 26 1.94 -8.15 12.10
CA LEU A 26 3.15 -8.85 12.54
C LEU A 26 3.32 -10.24 11.88
N THR A 27 2.21 -10.91 11.57
CA THR A 27 2.23 -12.29 11.04
C THR A 27 1.99 -12.36 9.52
N GLY A 28 1.51 -11.28 8.91
CA GLY A 28 1.25 -11.22 7.48
C GLY A 28 2.54 -11.16 6.65
N ARG A 29 2.64 -12.00 5.61
CA ARG A 29 3.63 -11.78 4.54
C ARG A 29 3.36 -10.43 3.86
N TYR A 30 4.38 -9.76 3.33
CA TYR A 30 4.27 -8.43 2.70
C TYR A 30 3.09 -8.29 1.72
N ARG A 31 2.91 -9.22 0.76
CA ARG A 31 1.75 -9.19 -0.16
C ARG A 31 0.42 -9.53 0.54
N GLY A 32 0.46 -10.23 1.65
CA GLY A 32 -0.69 -10.57 2.49
C GLY A 32 -1.24 -9.35 3.24
N THR A 33 -0.38 -8.52 3.83
CA THR A 33 -0.79 -7.27 4.50
C THR A 33 -1.40 -6.30 3.50
N MET A 34 -0.84 -6.18 2.29
CA MET A 34 -1.44 -5.40 1.20
C MET A 34 -2.84 -5.87 0.79
N ARG A 35 -3.05 -7.20 0.66
CA ARG A 35 -4.39 -7.75 0.36
C ARG A 35 -5.37 -7.50 1.49
N ALA A 36 -4.92 -7.54 2.74
CA ALA A 36 -5.73 -7.21 3.90
C ALA A 36 -6.15 -5.73 3.85
N ALA A 37 -5.22 -4.81 3.55
CA ALA A 37 -5.51 -3.38 3.41
C ALA A 37 -6.48 -3.08 2.26
N THR A 38 -6.33 -3.76 1.11
CA THR A 38 -7.30 -3.63 0.02
C THR A 38 -8.70 -4.12 0.42
N ARG A 39 -8.79 -5.19 1.22
CA ARG A 39 -10.07 -5.70 1.72
C ARG A 39 -10.71 -4.76 2.73
N ASP A 40 -9.91 -4.12 3.57
CA ASP A 40 -10.37 -3.09 4.49
C ASP A 40 -10.90 -1.86 3.74
N LEU A 41 -10.16 -1.37 2.73
CA LEU A 41 -10.64 -0.31 1.82
C LEU A 41 -11.95 -0.69 1.11
N ARG A 42 -12.07 -1.93 0.63
CA ARG A 42 -13.34 -2.42 0.10
C ARG A 42 -14.46 -2.34 1.15
N GLY A 43 -14.17 -2.69 2.39
CA GLY A 43 -15.09 -2.55 3.52
C GLY A 43 -15.53 -1.11 3.75
N MET A 44 -14.58 -0.16 3.80
CA MET A 44 -14.86 1.28 3.94
C MET A 44 -15.77 1.80 2.83
N ILE A 45 -15.52 1.39 1.57
CA ILE A 45 -16.38 1.75 0.44
C ILE A 45 -17.79 1.19 0.61
N ASN A 46 -17.90 -0.08 0.98
CA ASN A 46 -19.21 -0.73 1.17
C ASN A 46 -20.00 -0.12 2.34
N ARG A 47 -19.32 0.38 3.38
CA ARG A 47 -19.92 1.07 4.53
C ARG A 47 -20.22 2.56 4.28
N GLY A 48 -19.82 3.11 3.13
CA GLY A 48 -20.00 4.53 2.82
C GLY A 48 -18.98 5.47 3.47
N GLU A 49 -18.00 4.95 4.20
CA GLU A 49 -16.89 5.72 4.80
C GLU A 49 -15.92 6.26 3.73
N MET A 50 -15.93 5.66 2.54
CA MET A 50 -15.11 6.06 1.40
C MET A 50 -15.93 6.08 0.11
N SER A 51 -15.97 7.23 -0.57
CA SER A 51 -16.67 7.33 -1.85
C SER A 51 -15.97 6.53 -2.94
N ALA A 52 -16.70 5.62 -3.58
CA ALA A 52 -16.23 4.87 -4.75
C ALA A 52 -15.87 5.80 -5.93
N GLY A 53 -16.46 7.00 -6.01
CA GLY A 53 -16.20 7.99 -7.07
C GLY A 53 -14.77 8.54 -7.06
N ARG A 54 -13.99 8.30 -6.00
CA ARG A 54 -12.56 8.65 -5.91
C ARG A 54 -11.66 7.74 -6.74
N PHE A 55 -12.18 6.64 -7.27
CA PHE A 55 -11.40 5.60 -7.93
C PHE A 55 -11.88 5.37 -9.36
N THR A 56 -10.94 5.09 -10.27
CA THR A 56 -11.27 4.71 -11.65
C THR A 56 -11.91 3.32 -11.69
N PRO A 57 -12.64 2.96 -12.76
CA PRO A 57 -13.23 1.62 -12.89
C PRO A 57 -12.21 0.46 -12.78
N ALA A 58 -10.98 0.67 -13.26
CA ALA A 58 -9.90 -0.32 -13.12
C ALA A 58 -9.44 -0.48 -11.65
N GLN A 59 -9.35 0.63 -10.92
CA GLN A 59 -9.02 0.63 -9.50
C GLN A 59 -10.11 -0.01 -8.66
N LEU A 60 -11.38 0.32 -8.94
CA LEU A 60 -12.51 -0.31 -8.26
C LEU A 60 -12.57 -1.82 -8.50
N ARG A 61 -12.26 -2.31 -9.71
CA ARG A 61 -12.13 -3.76 -9.96
C ARG A 61 -11.02 -4.39 -9.11
N ALA A 62 -9.87 -3.74 -9.00
CA ALA A 62 -8.77 -4.24 -8.17
C ALA A 62 -9.14 -4.26 -6.67
N ILE A 63 -9.81 -3.22 -6.18
CA ILE A 63 -10.27 -3.10 -4.80
C ILE A 63 -11.31 -4.16 -4.48
N ARG A 64 -12.35 -4.29 -5.32
CA ARG A 64 -13.41 -5.30 -5.12
C ARG A 64 -12.85 -6.73 -5.13
N GLY A 65 -11.87 -6.99 -5.98
CA GLY A 65 -11.15 -8.27 -6.06
C GLY A 65 -10.10 -8.51 -4.97
N GLY A 66 -9.89 -7.58 -4.02
CA GLY A 66 -8.93 -7.75 -2.94
C GLY A 66 -7.48 -7.90 -3.43
N ARG A 67 -7.12 -7.23 -4.53
CA ARG A 67 -5.78 -7.32 -5.12
C ARG A 67 -4.76 -6.61 -4.24
N ALA A 68 -3.55 -7.17 -4.15
CA ALA A 68 -2.45 -6.55 -3.39
C ALA A 68 -2.01 -5.19 -3.97
N GLN A 69 -2.30 -4.93 -5.24
CA GLN A 69 -1.97 -3.69 -5.93
C GLN A 69 -3.20 -3.16 -6.65
N THR A 70 -3.33 -1.84 -6.62
CA THR A 70 -4.35 -1.06 -7.31
C THR A 70 -3.65 -0.25 -8.41
N PRO A 71 -4.13 -0.21 -9.66
CA PRO A 71 -3.48 0.55 -10.74
C PRO A 71 -3.15 1.99 -10.35
N GLY A 72 -1.90 2.42 -10.56
CA GLY A 72 -1.41 3.75 -10.18
C GLY A 72 -1.09 3.92 -8.69
N TYR A 73 -1.42 2.95 -7.84
CA TYR A 73 -1.23 3.01 -6.38
C TYR A 73 -0.47 1.81 -5.84
N THR A 74 0.09 1.96 -4.64
CA THR A 74 0.62 0.84 -3.86
C THR A 74 0.43 1.12 -2.38
N TRP A 75 0.31 0.05 -1.59
CA TRP A 75 0.23 0.15 -0.14
C TRP A 75 1.64 0.31 0.45
N HIS A 76 1.81 1.26 1.36
CA HIS A 76 3.02 1.48 2.14
C HIS A 76 2.74 1.20 3.61
N HIS A 77 3.71 0.57 4.29
CA HIS A 77 3.64 0.41 5.74
C HIS A 77 4.00 1.75 6.37
N HIS A 78 3.13 2.24 7.25
CA HIS A 78 3.45 3.37 8.10
C HIS A 78 4.32 2.91 9.28
N GLN A 79 5.04 3.83 9.92
CA GLN A 79 5.82 3.55 11.13
C GLN A 79 4.97 3.03 12.32
N ASN A 80 3.67 3.36 12.31
CA ASN A 80 2.71 2.80 13.26
C ASN A 80 2.31 1.40 12.79
N ILE A 81 2.66 0.38 13.58
CA ILE A 81 2.40 -1.03 13.26
C ILE A 81 0.91 -1.23 12.93
N GLY A 82 0.65 -1.84 11.76
CA GLY A 82 -0.69 -2.14 11.28
C GLY A 82 -1.37 -1.02 10.51
N ARG A 83 -0.83 0.21 10.53
CA ARG A 83 -1.31 1.29 9.65
C ARG A 83 -0.68 1.15 8.26
N MET A 84 -1.52 1.15 7.24
CA MET A 84 -1.16 1.06 5.82
C MET A 84 -1.66 2.28 5.07
N GLN A 85 -0.85 2.84 4.19
CA GLN A 85 -1.19 4.02 3.40
C GLN A 85 -1.23 3.67 1.91
N LEU A 86 -2.33 3.98 1.23
CA LEU A 86 -2.43 3.83 -0.23
C LEU A 86 -1.88 5.10 -0.88
N VAL A 87 -0.73 5.02 -1.54
CA VAL A 87 -0.05 6.18 -2.12
C VAL A 87 0.16 6.00 -3.63
N PRO A 88 0.27 7.09 -4.40
CA PRO A 88 0.63 7.03 -5.81
C PRO A 88 1.97 6.33 -6.02
N ARG A 89 2.03 5.42 -7.00
CA ARG A 89 3.22 4.60 -7.28
C ARG A 89 4.45 5.46 -7.62
N GLU A 90 4.27 6.60 -8.28
CA GLU A 90 5.37 7.51 -8.62
C GLU A 90 6.00 8.15 -7.37
N ALA A 91 5.17 8.51 -6.39
CA ALA A 91 5.66 9.04 -5.12
C ALA A 91 6.40 7.97 -4.30
N ALA A 92 5.89 6.74 -4.32
CA ALA A 92 6.57 5.58 -3.74
C ALA A 92 7.97 5.35 -4.33
N GLN A 93 8.10 5.43 -5.66
CA GLN A 93 9.38 5.22 -6.36
C GLN A 93 10.37 6.36 -6.09
N ARG A 94 9.91 7.62 -6.07
CA ARG A 94 10.75 8.79 -5.69
C ARG A 94 11.27 8.73 -4.26
N SER A 95 10.56 8.05 -3.37
CA SER A 95 11.01 7.80 -2.00
C SER A 95 12.09 6.71 -1.94
N GLN A 96 12.03 5.69 -2.80
CA GLN A 96 13.01 4.60 -2.82
C GLN A 96 14.35 5.04 -3.40
N SER A 97 14.34 5.88 -4.44
CA SER A 97 15.56 6.39 -5.10
C SER A 97 16.39 7.33 -4.24
N ARG A 98 15.87 7.80 -3.09
CA ARG A 98 16.54 8.70 -2.15
C ARG A 98 17.05 8.01 -0.87
N GLY A 99 17.08 6.68 -0.85
CA GLY A 99 17.71 5.92 0.24
C GLY A 99 16.72 5.20 1.17
N TRP A 100 15.77 4.44 0.62
CA TRP A 100 14.93 3.56 1.43
C TRP A 100 14.87 2.14 0.86
N VAL A 101 15.68 1.24 1.45
CA VAL A 101 15.70 -0.21 1.18
C VAL A 101 14.87 -0.90 2.25
N GLY A 102 13.55 -0.82 2.13
CA GLY A 102 12.67 -1.32 3.19
C GLY A 102 11.26 -1.72 2.75
N ALA A 103 11.00 -2.00 1.48
CA ALA A 103 9.71 -2.59 1.05
C ALA A 103 9.62 -2.98 -0.43
N LEU A 104 10.69 -2.96 -1.22
CA LEU A 104 10.68 -3.57 -2.55
C LEU A 104 11.62 -4.76 -2.56
N SER A 105 11.06 -5.96 -2.41
CA SER A 105 11.59 -7.07 -3.20
C SER A 105 11.06 -6.87 -4.62
N PRO A 106 11.89 -6.45 -5.59
CA PRO A 106 11.54 -6.66 -6.98
C PRO A 106 11.54 -8.18 -7.18
N LEU A 107 10.38 -8.75 -7.48
CA LEU A 107 10.34 -10.01 -8.24
C LEU A 107 10.89 -9.68 -9.63
N VAL A 108 12.22 -9.67 -9.75
CA VAL A 108 12.87 -9.91 -11.02
C VAL A 108 13.21 -11.39 -11.00
N GLY A 109 12.43 -12.17 -11.73
CA GLY A 109 12.91 -13.47 -12.18
C GLY A 109 14.13 -13.23 -13.05
N GLN A 110 15.26 -13.82 -12.65
CA GLN A 110 16.29 -14.20 -13.61
C GLN A 110 16.35 -15.72 -13.58
N GLY A 111 15.65 -16.33 -14.53
CA GLY A 111 16.21 -17.51 -15.15
C GLY A 111 17.31 -17.04 -16.09
N SER A 112 18.50 -17.63 -15.95
CA SER A 112 19.32 -18.04 -17.08
C SER A 112 20.47 -18.92 -16.60
N SER A 113 20.43 -20.16 -17.09
CA SER A 113 21.51 -21.09 -17.44
C SER A 113 22.86 -20.99 -16.71
N ARG A 114 23.25 -22.12 -16.10
CA ARG A 114 24.41 -22.90 -16.56
C ARG A 114 24.09 -24.38 -16.52
#